data_AF-A0A1A8MTC7-F1
#
_entry.id   AF-A0A1A8MTC7-F1
#
_cell.length_a   1.000
_cell.length_b   1.000
_cell.length_c   1.000
_cell.angle_alpha   90.00
_cell.angle_beta   90.00
_cell.angle_gamma   90.00
#
_symmetry.space_group_name_H-M   'P 1'
#
loop_
_entity.id
_entity.type
_entity.pdbx_description
1 polymer ?
#
loop_
_entity_poly.entity_id
_entity_poly.type
_entity_poly.pdbx_seq_one_letter_code
_entity_poly.pdbx_strand_id
1 'polypeptide(L)'
;HKDATQRALDMFANETLRTLCLCYKDISASEYESWSRKHKDAQLTMVDRDAALDRVYEEIETNLMLIGATAIEDKLQDGVPETIAKLAKADIRIWVLTGDKKETAENIGYSCSLLTDDMQVHYGEDVNEKLRIRQAHRRNSAPQTIRARK
;
A
#
# COMPACT_ATOMS: atom_id res chain seq x y z
N HIS A 1 -20.53 -2.85 -19.37
CA HIS A 1 -19.94 -3.43 -18.14
C HIS A 1 -18.68 -2.68 -17.70
N LYS A 2 -17.67 -2.52 -18.58
CA LYS A 2 -16.39 -1.85 -18.24
C LYS A 2 -16.54 -0.49 -17.54
N ASP A 3 -17.35 0.43 -18.08
CA ASP A 3 -17.51 1.78 -17.50
C ASP A 3 -18.25 1.81 -16.15
N ALA A 4 -19.12 0.83 -15.90
CA ALA A 4 -19.78 0.68 -14.61
C ALA A 4 -18.80 0.12 -13.56
N THR A 5 -18.02 -0.91 -13.94
CA THR A 5 -16.98 -1.47 -13.07
C THR A 5 -15.89 -0.46 -12.77
N GLN A 6 -15.48 0.36 -13.74
CA GLN A 6 -14.48 1.42 -13.50
C GLN A 6 -14.98 2.42 -12.46
N ARG A 7 -16.21 2.91 -12.58
CA ARG A 7 -16.80 3.81 -11.59
C ARG A 7 -16.88 3.17 -10.20
N ALA A 8 -17.20 1.88 -10.12
CA ALA A 8 -17.21 1.17 -8.84
C ALA A 8 -15.80 1.06 -8.24
N LEU A 9 -14.78 0.76 -9.04
CA LEU A 9 -13.38 0.75 -8.59
C LEU A 9 -12.94 2.12 -8.06
N ASP A 10 -13.29 3.20 -8.77
CA ASP A 10 -12.96 4.56 -8.34
C ASP A 10 -13.63 4.88 -6.99
N MET A 11 -14.89 4.49 -6.80
CA MET A 11 -15.58 4.62 -5.51
C MET A 11 -14.92 3.81 -4.40
N PHE A 12 -14.62 2.54 -4.65
CA PHE A 12 -14.00 1.65 -3.65
C PHE A 12 -12.60 2.12 -3.25
N ALA A 13 -11.82 2.65 -4.20
CA ALA A 13 -10.52 3.24 -3.92
C ALA A 13 -10.65 4.50 -3.05
N ASN A 14 -11.65 5.35 -3.29
CA ASN A 14 -11.95 6.50 -2.43
C ASN A 14 -12.36 6.09 -1.02
N GLU A 15 -13.01 4.94 -0.87
CA GLU A 15 -13.35 4.32 0.42
C GLU A 15 -12.22 3.46 0.99
N THR A 16 -11.05 3.42 0.36
CA THR A 16 -9.84 2.71 0.81
C THR A 16 -9.95 1.20 0.89
N LEU A 17 -10.94 0.64 0.20
CA LEU A 17 -11.13 -0.79 0.09
C LEU A 17 -10.10 -1.38 -0.87
N ARG A 18 -9.60 -2.57 -0.54
CA ARG A 18 -8.78 -3.34 -1.48
C ARG A 18 -9.67 -3.90 -2.58
N THR A 19 -9.37 -3.56 -3.83
CA THR A 19 -10.15 -4.00 -4.98
C THR A 19 -9.47 -5.10 -5.77
N LEU A 20 -10.23 -6.10 -6.22
CA LEU A 20 -9.77 -7.09 -7.21
C LEU A 20 -10.74 -7.10 -8.40
N CYS A 21 -10.22 -7.18 -9.62
CA CYS A 21 -11.02 -7.39 -10.82
C CYS A 21 -11.07 -8.88 -11.16
N LEU A 22 -12.24 -9.39 -11.52
CA LEU A 22 -12.43 -10.77 -11.94
C LEU A 22 -12.75 -10.81 -13.43
N CYS A 23 -11.97 -11.59 -14.16
CA CYS A 23 -12.14 -11.81 -15.58
C CYS A 23 -12.08 -13.30 -15.89
N TYR A 24 -12.67 -13.72 -17.01
CA TYR A 24 -12.56 -15.09 -17.50
C TYR A 24 -12.34 -15.12 -19.02
N LYS A 25 -11.89 -16.25 -19.53
CA LYS A 25 -11.82 -16.56 -20.96
C LYS A 25 -12.13 -18.04 -21.13
N ASP A 26 -12.96 -18.35 -22.12
CA ASP A 26 -13.17 -19.73 -22.55
C ASP A 26 -11.99 -20.17 -23.42
N ILE A 27 -11.42 -21.33 -23.09
CA ILE A 27 -10.23 -21.87 -23.75
C ILE A 27 -10.59 -23.21 -24.39
N SER A 28 -10.31 -23.34 -25.68
CA SER A 28 -10.51 -24.61 -26.38
C SER A 28 -9.53 -25.67 -25.88
N ALA A 29 -9.93 -26.95 -25.94
CA ALA A 29 -9.05 -28.04 -25.53
C ALA A 29 -7.71 -28.05 -26.29
N SER A 30 -7.73 -27.72 -27.58
CA SER A 30 -6.53 -27.63 -28.41
C SER A 30 -5.60 -26.47 -28.02
N GLU A 31 -6.17 -25.30 -27.70
CA GLU A 31 -5.40 -24.14 -27.24
C GLU A 31 -4.75 -24.44 -25.89
N TYR A 32 -5.53 -24.99 -24.95
CA TYR A 32 -5.03 -25.41 -23.65
C TYR A 32 -3.90 -26.44 -23.76
N GLU A 33 -4.06 -27.46 -24.61
CA GLU A 33 -3.05 -28.49 -24.78
C GLU A 33 -1.74 -27.94 -25.38
N SER A 34 -1.85 -27.03 -26.35
CA SER A 34 -0.69 -26.32 -26.90
C SER A 34 0.03 -25.50 -25.83
N TRP A 35 -0.72 -24.70 -25.06
CA TRP A 35 -0.19 -23.90 -23.97
C TRP A 35 0.44 -24.75 -22.86
N SER A 36 -0.23 -25.84 -22.46
CA SER A 36 0.23 -26.74 -21.39
C SER A 36 1.57 -27.38 -21.70
N ARG A 37 1.83 -27.72 -22.98
CA ARG A 37 3.16 -28.18 -23.42
C ARG A 37 4.23 -27.10 -23.22
N LYS A 38 3.97 -25.87 -23.67
CA LYS A 38 4.90 -24.74 -23.47
C LYS A 38 5.16 -24.44 -21.99
N HIS A 39 4.12 -24.50 -21.17
CA HIS A 39 4.21 -24.30 -19.73
C HIS A 39 5.11 -25.35 -19.08
N LYS A 40 4.93 -26.62 -19.44
CA LYS A 40 5.77 -27.71 -18.95
C LYS A 40 7.24 -27.54 -19.37
N ASP A 41 7.50 -27.15 -20.61
CA ASP A 41 8.86 -26.89 -21.09
C ASP A 41 9.51 -25.71 -20.33
N ALA A 42 8.74 -24.63 -20.10
CA ALA A 42 9.19 -23.51 -19.28
C ALA A 42 9.49 -23.93 -17.84
N GLN A 43 8.64 -24.77 -17.22
CA GLN A 43 8.88 -25.29 -15.85
C GLN A 43 10.16 -26.11 -15.73
N LEU A 44 10.53 -26.85 -16.78
CA LEU A 44 11.72 -27.71 -16.80
C LEU A 44 13.00 -26.97 -17.19
N THR A 45 12.90 -25.69 -17.57
CA THR A 45 14.05 -24.89 -17.98
C THR A 45 14.97 -24.60 -16.79
N MET A 46 16.27 -24.81 -16.95
CA MET A 46 17.27 -24.59 -15.89
C MET A 46 17.75 -23.14 -15.76
N VAL A 47 17.62 -22.35 -16.82
CA VAL A 47 18.09 -20.96 -16.89
C VAL A 47 16.90 -20.03 -17.08
N ASP A 48 16.80 -18.97 -16.28
CA ASP A 48 15.74 -17.95 -16.38
C ASP A 48 14.31 -18.52 -16.39
N ARG A 49 14.08 -19.57 -15.59
CA ARG A 49 12.80 -20.28 -15.48
C ARG A 49 11.64 -19.35 -15.18
N ASP A 50 11.82 -18.40 -14.26
CA ASP A 50 10.76 -17.48 -13.84
C ASP A 50 10.33 -16.60 -15.03
N ALA A 51 11.30 -16.03 -15.76
CA ALA A 51 11.01 -15.26 -16.97
C ALA A 51 10.40 -16.11 -18.11
N ALA A 52 10.76 -17.39 -18.20
CA ALA A 52 10.14 -18.31 -19.16
C ALA A 52 8.68 -18.61 -18.81
N LEU A 53 8.36 -18.78 -17.52
CA LEU A 53 7.00 -18.96 -17.03
C LEU A 53 6.16 -17.70 -17.24
N ASP A 54 6.70 -16.53 -16.91
CA ASP A 54 6.00 -15.25 -17.08
C ASP A 54 5.55 -15.05 -18.53
N ARG A 55 6.42 -15.31 -19.51
CA ARG A 55 6.05 -15.25 -20.94
C ARG A 55 4.90 -16.18 -21.29
N VAL A 56 4.89 -17.40 -20.75
CA VAL A 56 3.83 -18.38 -21.00
C VAL A 56 2.52 -17.97 -20.32
N TYR A 57 2.57 -17.36 -19.13
CA TYR A 57 1.39 -16.81 -18.46
C TYR A 57 0.81 -15.63 -19.25
N GLU A 58 1.64 -14.71 -19.72
CA GLU A 58 1.20 -13.58 -20.55
C GLU A 58 0.50 -14.04 -21.84
N GLU A 59 0.93 -15.15 -22.47
CA GLU A 59 0.27 -15.67 -23.69
C GLU A 59 -1.20 -16.03 -23.45
N ILE A 60 -1.52 -16.69 -22.32
CA ILE A 60 -2.87 -17.19 -22.05
C ILE A 60 -3.77 -16.13 -21.40
N GLU A 61 -3.20 -15.19 -20.65
CA GLU A 61 -3.88 -14.09 -19.96
C GLU A 61 -4.26 -12.91 -20.86
N THR A 62 -4.52 -13.18 -22.15
CA THR A 62 -4.96 -12.19 -23.13
C THR A 62 -6.46 -12.32 -23.45
N ASN A 63 -7.07 -11.21 -23.89
CA ASN A 63 -8.48 -11.17 -24.36
C ASN A 63 -9.50 -11.69 -23.33
N LEU A 64 -9.25 -11.42 -22.04
CA LEU A 64 -10.15 -11.79 -20.96
C LEU A 64 -11.43 -10.93 -20.98
N MET A 65 -12.56 -11.54 -20.65
CA MET A 65 -13.83 -10.86 -20.44
C MET A 65 -13.99 -10.47 -18.96
N LEU A 66 -14.13 -9.17 -18.71
CA LEU A 66 -14.39 -8.64 -17.37
C LEU A 66 -15.78 -9.05 -16.87
N ILE A 67 -15.82 -9.76 -15.74
CA ILE A 67 -17.04 -10.12 -15.02
C ILE A 67 -17.44 -8.98 -14.08
N GLY A 68 -16.47 -8.44 -13.34
CA GLY A 68 -16.72 -7.41 -12.34
C GLY A 68 -15.52 -7.14 -11.43
N ALA A 69 -15.78 -6.51 -10.28
CA ALA A 69 -14.78 -6.24 -9.26
C ALA A 69 -15.35 -6.54 -7.86
N THR A 70 -14.47 -6.91 -6.93
CA THR A 70 -14.77 -7.00 -5.50
C THR A 70 -14.10 -5.85 -4.75
N ALA A 71 -14.64 -5.55 -3.57
CA ALA A 71 -14.07 -4.60 -2.62
C ALA A 71 -13.98 -5.28 -1.25
N ILE A 72 -12.80 -5.24 -0.66
CA ILE A 72 -12.49 -5.89 0.61
C ILE A 72 -12.06 -4.80 1.58
N GLU A 73 -12.80 -4.69 2.68
CA GLU A 73 -12.45 -3.83 3.79
C GLU A 73 -11.33 -4.49 4.61
N ASP A 74 -10.19 -3.81 4.75
CA ASP A 74 -9.12 -4.25 5.64
C ASP A 74 -9.43 -3.76 7.05
N LYS A 75 -10.23 -4.55 7.78
CA LYS A 75 -10.63 -4.18 9.13
C LYS A 75 -9.43 -4.18 10.07
N LEU A 76 -9.33 -3.12 10.85
CA LEU A 76 -8.42 -3.11 11.99
C LEU A 76 -8.81 -4.21 12.99
N GLN A 77 -7.82 -4.75 13.68
CA GLN A 77 -8.06 -5.69 14.77
C GLN A 77 -8.82 -4.97 15.91
N ASP A 78 -9.64 -5.73 16.64
CA ASP A 78 -10.39 -5.23 17.77
C ASP A 78 -9.47 -4.55 18.80
N GLY A 79 -9.84 -3.34 19.23
CA GLY A 79 -9.09 -2.60 20.25
C GLY A 79 -7.86 -1.83 19.74
N VAL A 80 -7.52 -1.91 18.45
CA VAL A 80 -6.36 -1.19 17.88
C VAL A 80 -6.49 0.34 18.05
N PRO A 81 -7.61 0.99 17.66
CA PRO A 81 -7.75 2.44 17.81
C PRO A 81 -7.63 2.89 19.27
N GLU A 82 -8.27 2.19 20.20
CA GLU A 82 -8.25 2.51 21.63
C GLU A 82 -6.86 2.33 22.23
N THR A 83 -6.14 1.29 21.79
CA THR A 83 -4.78 1.01 22.25
C THR A 83 -3.81 2.08 21.77
N ILE A 84 -3.83 2.41 20.48
CA ILE A 84 -2.98 3.48 19.91
C ILE A 84 -3.26 4.81 20.60
N ALA A 85 -4.53 5.18 20.78
CA ALA A 85 -4.90 6.40 21.48
C ALA A 85 -4.40 6.44 22.94
N LYS A 86 -4.46 5.32 23.67
CA LYS A 86 -3.94 5.22 25.05
C LYS A 86 -2.42 5.32 25.09
N LEU A 87 -1.72 4.64 24.19
CA LEU A 87 -0.25 4.70 24.09
C LEU A 87 0.21 6.12 23.72
N ALA A 88 -0.45 6.79 22.78
CA ALA A 88 -0.18 8.17 22.42
C ALA A 88 -0.41 9.13 23.61
N LYS A 89 -1.50 8.96 24.37
CA LYS A 89 -1.76 9.72 25.61
C LYS A 89 -0.71 9.49 26.69
N ALA A 90 -0.03 8.34 26.67
CA ALA A 90 1.08 8.01 27.56
C ALA A 90 2.44 8.51 27.05
N ASP A 91 2.46 9.38 26.03
CA ASP A 91 3.65 9.96 25.39
C ASP A 91 4.57 8.91 24.73
N ILE A 92 4.01 7.77 24.34
CA ILE A 92 4.71 6.74 23.57
C ILE A 92 4.61 7.09 22.09
N ARG A 93 5.76 7.28 21.44
CA ARG A 93 5.84 7.59 20.01
C ARG A 93 5.68 6.31 19.19
N ILE A 94 4.65 6.29 18.33
CA ILE A 94 4.30 5.14 17.49
C ILE A 94 4.70 5.43 16.05
N TRP A 95 5.37 4.46 15.41
CA TRP A 95 5.84 4.57 14.03
C TRP A 95 5.26 3.39 13.25
N VAL A 96 4.56 3.69 12.17
CA VAL A 96 4.04 2.68 11.24
C VAL A 96 4.96 2.60 10.04
N LEU A 97 5.56 1.44 9.81
CA LEU A 97 6.37 1.13 8.64
C LEU A 97 5.54 0.24 7.72
N THR A 98 5.16 0.75 6.56
CA THR A 98 4.34 0.00 5.59
C THR A 98 4.92 0.12 4.18
N GLY A 99 4.69 -0.91 3.37
CA GLY A 99 4.98 -0.92 1.94
C GLY A 99 3.77 -0.53 1.08
N ASP A 100 2.64 -0.18 1.71
CA ASP A 100 1.45 0.30 1.00
C ASP A 100 1.68 1.68 0.36
N LYS A 101 0.80 2.02 -0.58
CA LYS A 101 0.74 3.36 -1.15
C LYS A 101 0.47 4.40 -0.05
N LYS A 102 0.93 5.62 -0.30
CA LYS A 102 0.79 6.76 0.60
C LYS A 102 -0.65 6.96 1.07
N GLU A 103 -1.59 6.93 0.14
CA GLU A 103 -3.01 7.18 0.40
C GLU A 103 -3.59 6.10 1.33
N THR A 104 -3.23 4.84 1.13
CA THR A 104 -3.65 3.74 1.99
C THR A 104 -3.05 3.88 3.39
N ALA A 105 -1.76 4.22 3.50
CA ALA A 105 -1.10 4.42 4.79
C ALA A 105 -1.73 5.55 5.61
N GLU A 106 -2.09 6.66 4.96
CA GLU A 106 -2.76 7.79 5.58
C GLU A 106 -4.15 7.42 6.11
N ASN A 107 -4.94 6.73 5.29
CA ASN A 107 -6.28 6.28 5.70
C ASN A 107 -6.26 5.26 6.85
N ILE A 108 -5.29 4.34 6.86
CA ILE A 108 -5.07 3.46 8.01
C ILE A 108 -4.64 4.26 9.24
N GLY A 109 -3.78 5.28 9.06
CA GLY A 109 -3.39 6.22 10.11
C GLY A 109 -4.58 6.89 10.78
N TYR A 110 -5.54 7.40 10.00
CA TYR A 110 -6.79 7.96 10.53
C TYR A 110 -7.68 6.91 11.19
N SER A 111 -7.87 5.77 10.52
CA SER A 111 -8.75 4.69 11.01
C SER A 111 -8.29 4.14 12.36
N CYS A 112 -6.97 4.07 12.59
CA CYS A 112 -6.40 3.56 13.84
C CYS A 112 -6.15 4.66 14.89
N SER A 113 -6.65 5.89 14.67
CA SER A 113 -6.46 7.04 15.56
C SER A 113 -4.99 7.42 15.81
N LEU A 114 -4.10 7.04 14.89
CA LEU A 114 -2.71 7.48 14.90
C LEU A 114 -2.59 8.91 14.34
N LEU A 115 -3.39 9.22 13.33
CA LEU A 115 -3.57 10.56 12.78
C LEU A 115 -4.92 11.11 13.22
N THR A 116 -4.97 12.39 13.51
CA THR A 116 -6.18 13.13 13.87
C THR A 116 -6.30 14.39 13.02
N ASP A 117 -7.51 14.92 12.87
CA ASP A 117 -7.79 16.06 11.98
C ASP A 117 -7.05 17.35 12.38
N ASP A 118 -6.61 17.47 13.63
CA ASP A 118 -5.80 18.57 14.15
C ASP A 118 -4.30 18.42 13.87
N MET A 119 -3.85 17.26 13.37
CA MET A 119 -2.45 17.04 13.02
C MET A 119 -2.10 17.58 11.64
N GLN A 120 -0.98 18.30 11.55
CA GLN A 120 -0.41 18.67 10.26
C GLN A 120 0.44 17.52 9.69
N VAL A 121 -0.03 16.91 8.61
CA VAL A 121 0.73 15.88 7.88
C VAL A 121 1.84 16.53 7.06
N HIS A 122 3.03 15.94 7.08
CA HIS A 122 4.18 16.38 6.30
C HIS A 122 4.65 15.28 5.35
N TYR A 123 4.86 15.64 4.09
CA TYR A 123 5.37 14.71 3.08
C TYR A 123 6.88 14.91 2.89
N GLY A 124 7.60 13.85 2.48
CA GLY A 124 9.05 13.74 2.65
C GLY A 124 9.92 14.89 2.12
N GLU A 125 9.46 15.62 1.11
CA GLU A 125 10.15 16.81 0.61
C GLU A 125 10.09 17.99 1.61
N ASP A 126 8.93 18.22 2.25
CA ASP A 126 8.74 19.25 3.29
C ASP A 126 9.53 18.96 4.57
N VAL A 127 9.68 17.67 4.91
CA VAL A 127 10.30 17.26 6.17
C VAL A 127 11.79 17.55 6.14
N ASN A 128 12.48 17.26 5.05
CA ASN A 128 13.92 17.48 4.93
C ASN A 128 14.28 18.97 5.01
N GLU A 129 13.49 19.84 4.38
CA GLU A 129 13.68 21.29 4.46
C GLU A 129 13.41 21.82 5.88
N LYS A 130 12.29 21.42 6.50
CA LYS A 130 11.96 21.82 7.88
C LYS A 130 12.99 21.31 8.89
N LEU A 131 13.50 20.09 8.72
CA LEU A 131 14.56 19.54 9.56
C LEU A 131 15.86 20.33 9.40
N ARG A 132 16.25 20.70 8.17
CA ARG A 132 17.43 21.55 7.92
C ARG A 132 17.28 22.91 8.60
N ILE A 133 16.12 23.57 8.46
CA ILE A 133 15.84 24.86 9.11
C ILE A 133 15.90 24.73 10.63
N ARG A 134 15.30 23.68 11.21
CA ARG A 134 15.29 23.44 12.66
C ARG A 134 16.68 23.10 13.20
N GLN A 135 17.50 22.37 12.43
CA GLN A 135 18.90 22.09 12.76
C GLN A 135 19.77 23.36 12.68
N ALA A 136 19.55 24.22 11.69
CA ALA A 136 20.24 25.51 11.57
C ALA A 136 19.90 26.44 12.74
N HIS A 137 18.62 26.52 13.14
CA HIS A 137 18.20 27.29 14.30
C HIS A 137 18.80 26.77 15.62
N ARG A 138 18.88 25.44 15.80
CA ARG A 138 19.55 24.84 16.97
C ARG A 138 21.05 25.12 17.02
N ARG A 139 21.71 25.24 15.87
CA ARG A 139 23.14 25.61 15.81
C ARG A 139 23.38 27.09 16.13
N ASN A 140 22.40 27.95 15.86
CA ASN A 140 22.48 29.40 16.11
C ASN A 140 21.93 29.85 17.47
N SER A 141 21.23 29.00 18.22
CA SER A 141 20.80 29.32 19.58
C SER A 141 21.97 29.20 20.57
N ALA A 142 22.30 30.31 21.25
CA ALA A 142 23.34 30.35 22.27
C ALA A 142 23.05 29.35 23.43
N PRO A 143 24.08 28.71 24.01
CA PRO A 143 23.88 27.79 25.12
C PRO A 143 23.25 28.53 26.31
N GLN A 144 22.10 28.06 26.80
CA GLN A 144 21.53 28.54 28.05
C GLN A 144 22.47 28.20 29.19
N THR A 145 22.99 29.23 29.85
CA THR A 145 23.86 29.12 31.03
C THR A 145 23.13 28.34 32.12
N ILE A 146 23.66 27.18 32.47
CA ILE A 146 23.24 26.40 33.64
C ILE A 146 23.48 27.28 34.86
N ARG A 147 22.40 27.78 35.46
CA ARG A 147 22.45 28.55 36.71
C ARG A 147 22.85 27.57 37.82
N ALA A 148 24.10 27.63 38.26
CA ALA A 148 24.58 26.90 39.42
C ALA A 148 23.75 27.31 40.65
N ARG A 149 23.01 26.36 41.23
CA ARG A 149 22.36 26.54 42.53
C ARG A 149 23.44 26.40 43.61
N LYS A 150 23.59 27.44 44.44
CA LYS A 150 24.26 27.36 45.74
C LYS A 150 23.45 26.51 46.70
#